data_AF-A0A2A9DM98-F1
#
_entry.id   AF-A0A2A9DM98-F1
#
_cell.length_a   1.000
_cell.length_b   1.000
_cell.length_c   1.000
_cell.angle_alpha   90.00
_cell.angle_beta   90.00
_cell.angle_gamma   90.00
#
_symmetry.space_group_name_H-M   'P 1'
#
loop_
_entity.id
_entity.type
_entity.pdbx_description
1 polymer ?
#
loop_
_entity_poly.entity_id
_entity_poly.type
_entity_poly.pdbx_seq_one_letter_code
_entity_poly.pdbx_strand_id
1 'polypeptide(L)'
;MKSKVGTLAATVCAAVVALGTVPATAAENATTTQGHDAQEIQRGPVTDALNQARAQLSSVGIEAPELPTDVLMEADRVVTDVQNRVQDAVNQSRVQFESLGEASKHVTDPLLNYPNYTWTNDPVSQVLAGKAPGSGPVLHRAPGSYYDAPRVPQESVAAERQGKALFGAGTPIYLGKHSLCTLTAVGTDAQGRKVGLTVGHCGTVGQEVRSADAVTVGPAGTVVRGGSGAPFSVIEFGSNTVLTDNYNGVKVDGVGGAATTGDRVCKFGVATGWTCGYTLLGSGLQSTSHMAAMQGDSGAPVMRGNHVVGVVDGGLWANPALVSRSPLQGVFHMPVVSFAMDNVIRQLNQGDATAVGYGFTPYVQK
;
A
#
# COMPACT_ATOMS: atom_id res chain seq x y z
N MET A 1 32.95 16.57 -0.84
CA MET A 1 31.72 16.00 -0.26
C MET A 1 30.41 16.47 -0.93
N LYS A 2 30.33 17.66 -1.54
CA LYS A 2 29.12 18.12 -2.24
C LYS A 2 28.95 17.58 -3.69
N SER A 3 30.00 17.11 -4.36
CA SER A 3 29.92 16.64 -5.76
C SER A 3 29.52 15.17 -5.94
N LYS A 4 29.65 14.33 -4.92
CA LYS A 4 29.31 12.88 -5.02
C LYS A 4 27.83 12.58 -4.76
N VAL A 5 27.11 13.50 -4.12
CA VAL A 5 25.66 13.38 -3.86
C VAL A 5 24.84 13.76 -5.10
N GLY A 6 25.31 14.72 -5.90
CA GLY A 6 24.66 15.13 -7.15
C GLY A 6 24.78 14.09 -8.28
N THR A 7 25.92 13.38 -8.36
CA THR A 7 26.12 12.33 -9.36
C THR A 7 25.30 11.07 -9.06
N LEU A 8 25.10 10.73 -7.78
CA LEU A 8 24.28 9.59 -7.37
C LEU A 8 22.78 9.81 -7.66
N ALA A 9 22.29 11.05 -7.48
CA ALA A 9 20.90 11.41 -7.80
C ALA A 9 20.60 11.31 -9.31
N ALA A 10 21.57 11.69 -10.17
CA ALA A 10 21.45 11.58 -11.62
C ALA A 10 21.46 10.11 -12.09
N THR A 11 22.27 9.24 -11.46
CA THR A 11 22.36 7.82 -11.83
C THR A 11 21.13 7.01 -11.40
N VAL A 12 20.51 7.33 -10.26
CA VAL A 12 19.26 6.67 -9.81
C VAL A 12 18.05 7.12 -10.63
N CYS A 13 17.99 8.41 -10.99
CA CYS A 13 16.95 8.90 -11.91
C CYS A 13 17.11 8.29 -13.31
N ALA A 14 18.34 8.10 -13.78
CA ALA A 14 18.63 7.40 -15.04
C ALA A 14 18.29 5.90 -14.99
N ALA A 15 18.44 5.21 -13.86
CA ALA A 15 18.07 3.79 -13.72
C ALA A 15 16.54 3.58 -13.68
N VAL A 16 15.79 4.52 -13.09
CA VAL A 16 14.31 4.52 -13.10
C VAL A 16 13.75 4.93 -14.47
N VAL A 17 14.42 5.84 -15.19
CA VAL A 17 14.07 6.22 -16.58
C VAL A 17 14.49 5.14 -17.58
N ALA A 18 15.58 4.40 -17.35
CA ALA A 18 16.01 3.30 -18.21
C ALA A 18 15.05 2.10 -18.22
N LEU A 19 14.20 1.96 -17.19
CA LEU A 19 13.10 0.99 -17.19
C LEU A 19 11.88 1.47 -18.02
N GLY A 20 11.89 2.70 -18.52
CA GLY A 20 10.82 3.31 -19.33
C GLY A 20 11.20 3.67 -20.77
N THR A 21 12.47 3.55 -21.18
CA THR A 21 12.89 3.75 -22.57
C THR A 21 13.96 2.74 -22.93
N VAL A 22 13.60 1.71 -23.71
CA VAL A 22 14.56 0.98 -24.53
C VAL A 22 14.67 1.75 -25.86
N PRO A 23 15.74 2.51 -26.12
CA PRO A 23 16.03 2.95 -27.47
C PRO A 23 16.55 1.75 -28.27
N ALA A 24 15.91 1.48 -29.40
CA ALA A 24 16.31 0.47 -30.36
C ALA A 24 17.59 0.89 -31.10
N THR A 25 18.76 0.77 -30.47
CA THR A 25 20.05 0.85 -31.18
C THR A 25 21.15 0.10 -30.42
N ALA A 26 21.22 -1.21 -30.61
CA ALA A 26 22.44 -2.00 -30.43
C ALA A 26 22.34 -3.32 -31.21
N ALA A 27 21.98 -3.24 -32.48
CA ALA A 27 22.13 -4.34 -33.43
C ALA A 27 23.33 -4.01 -34.32
N GLU A 28 24.55 -4.20 -33.82
CA GLU A 28 25.76 -4.29 -34.66
C GLU A 28 26.96 -4.77 -33.82
N ASN A 29 27.04 -6.09 -33.65
CA ASN A 29 28.26 -6.90 -33.80
C ASN A 29 27.99 -8.31 -33.26
N ALA A 30 27.16 -9.07 -33.99
CA ALA A 30 27.13 -10.50 -33.85
C ALA A 30 28.37 -11.08 -34.56
N THR A 31 29.40 -11.46 -33.81
CA THR A 31 30.42 -12.40 -34.30
C THR A 31 30.40 -13.64 -33.42
N THR A 32 29.72 -14.65 -33.94
CA THR A 32 29.96 -16.09 -33.84
C THR A 32 30.82 -16.59 -32.67
N THR A 33 30.22 -17.34 -31.74
CA THR A 33 30.74 -18.67 -31.36
C THR A 33 29.59 -19.56 -30.87
N GLN A 34 29.48 -20.74 -31.47
CA GLN A 34 28.51 -21.79 -31.16
C GLN A 34 28.85 -22.54 -29.87
N GLY A 35 27.79 -23.04 -29.23
CA GLY A 35 27.81 -24.26 -28.43
C GLY A 35 27.99 -24.01 -26.94
N HIS A 36 26.99 -24.34 -26.15
CA HIS A 36 27.09 -25.28 -25.02
C HIS A 36 25.68 -25.51 -24.44
N ASP A 37 25.44 -26.78 -24.14
CA ASP A 37 24.30 -27.48 -23.53
C ASP A 37 23.17 -26.69 -22.87
N ALA A 38 21.95 -27.18 -23.11
CA ALA A 38 20.70 -26.79 -22.47
C ALA A 38 20.76 -27.02 -20.94
N GLN A 39 21.27 -26.05 -20.20
CA GLN A 39 20.96 -25.89 -18.79
C GLN A 39 19.59 -25.22 -18.66
N GLU A 40 18.74 -25.79 -17.81
CA GLU A 40 17.46 -25.27 -17.38
C GLU A 40 17.61 -23.78 -17.01
N ILE A 41 17.09 -22.91 -17.88
CA ILE A 41 17.19 -21.46 -17.73
C ILE A 41 16.43 -21.07 -16.46
N GLN A 42 17.15 -20.65 -15.42
CA GLN A 42 16.57 -19.96 -14.28
C GLN A 42 15.78 -18.77 -14.80
N ARG A 43 14.44 -18.82 -14.70
CA ARG A 43 13.56 -17.74 -15.15
C ARG A 43 13.68 -16.58 -14.16
N GLY A 44 13.99 -15.38 -14.67
CA GLY A 44 14.07 -14.17 -13.86
C GLY A 44 12.79 -13.31 -13.93
N PRO A 45 12.77 -12.20 -13.16
CA PRO A 45 11.57 -11.40 -12.93
C PRO A 45 11.00 -10.72 -14.20
N VAL A 46 11.84 -10.39 -15.18
CA VAL A 46 11.43 -9.80 -16.46
C VAL A 46 10.79 -10.88 -17.33
N THR A 47 11.37 -12.08 -17.36
CA THR A 47 10.83 -13.22 -18.09
C THR A 47 9.44 -13.62 -17.55
N ASP A 48 9.25 -13.62 -16.23
CA ASP A 48 7.96 -13.95 -15.62
C ASP A 48 6.88 -12.90 -15.91
N ALA A 49 7.20 -11.62 -15.78
CA ALA A 49 6.28 -10.52 -16.09
C ALA A 49 5.84 -10.53 -17.55
N LEU A 50 6.78 -10.81 -18.47
CA LEU A 50 6.50 -10.91 -19.90
C LEU A 50 5.59 -12.11 -20.22
N ASN A 51 5.84 -13.26 -19.59
CA ASN A 51 5.00 -14.46 -19.78
C ASN A 51 3.58 -14.26 -19.24
N GLN A 52 3.44 -13.55 -18.11
CA GLN A 52 2.13 -13.20 -17.57
C GLN A 52 1.35 -12.26 -18.51
N ALA A 53 2.02 -11.24 -19.05
CA ALA A 53 1.42 -10.34 -20.05
C ALA A 53 1.01 -11.08 -21.34
N ARG A 54 1.85 -12.03 -21.81
CA ARG A 54 1.52 -12.88 -22.96
C ARG A 54 0.32 -13.78 -22.69
N ALA A 55 0.23 -14.39 -21.51
CA ALA A 55 -0.91 -15.22 -21.14
C ALA A 55 -2.22 -14.42 -21.13
N GLN A 56 -2.16 -13.17 -20.66
CA GLN A 56 -3.31 -12.25 -20.70
C GLN A 56 -3.71 -11.88 -22.13
N LEU A 57 -2.75 -11.60 -23.02
CA LEU A 57 -3.03 -11.27 -24.42
C LEU A 57 -3.57 -12.49 -25.20
N SER A 58 -3.04 -13.68 -24.94
CA SER A 58 -3.53 -14.94 -25.52
C SER A 58 -4.97 -15.23 -25.11
N SER A 59 -5.36 -14.91 -23.87
CA SER A 59 -6.73 -15.08 -23.38
C SER A 59 -7.78 -14.25 -24.12
N VAL A 60 -7.35 -13.22 -24.86
CA VAL A 60 -8.20 -12.36 -25.70
C VAL A 60 -7.91 -12.52 -27.21
N GLY A 61 -7.21 -13.58 -27.60
CA GLY A 61 -6.94 -13.92 -29.00
C GLY A 61 -5.81 -13.14 -29.67
N ILE A 62 -4.96 -12.48 -28.90
CA ILE A 62 -3.82 -11.70 -29.41
C ILE A 62 -2.53 -12.48 -29.15
N GLU A 63 -1.84 -12.91 -30.21
CA GLU A 63 -0.51 -13.50 -30.12
C GLU A 63 0.56 -12.40 -30.10
N ALA A 64 1.36 -12.37 -29.03
CA ALA A 64 2.47 -11.45 -28.88
C ALA A 64 3.79 -12.14 -29.29
N PRO A 65 4.69 -11.45 -30.01
CA PRO A 65 5.93 -12.04 -30.50
C PRO A 65 6.88 -12.45 -29.37
N GLU A 66 7.67 -13.50 -29.64
CA GLU A 66 8.75 -13.94 -28.76
C GLU A 66 9.94 -12.97 -28.83
N LEU A 67 10.59 -12.75 -27.68
CA LEU A 67 11.80 -11.95 -27.59
C LEU A 67 13.01 -12.90 -27.54
N PRO A 68 14.16 -12.52 -28.11
CA PRO A 68 15.36 -13.32 -28.04
C PRO A 68 15.77 -13.66 -26.60
N THR A 69 16.13 -14.91 -26.35
CA THR A 69 16.45 -15.44 -25.01
C THR A 69 17.64 -14.74 -24.36
N ASP A 70 18.62 -14.33 -25.15
CA ASP A 70 19.79 -13.56 -24.72
C ASP A 70 19.41 -12.17 -24.19
N VAL A 71 18.48 -11.48 -24.86
CA VAL A 71 17.95 -10.19 -24.41
C VAL A 71 17.20 -10.33 -23.09
N LEU A 72 16.39 -11.38 -22.95
CA LEU A 72 15.65 -11.66 -21.71
C LEU A 72 16.56 -11.99 -20.55
N MET A 73 17.59 -12.81 -20.80
CA MET A 73 18.56 -13.21 -19.78
C MET A 73 19.40 -12.02 -19.29
N GLU A 74 19.81 -11.12 -20.19
CA GLU A 74 20.52 -9.91 -19.78
C GLU A 74 19.61 -8.94 -19.03
N ALA A 75 18.35 -8.78 -19.45
CA ALA A 75 17.38 -7.97 -18.73
C ALA A 75 17.11 -8.52 -17.31
N ASP A 76 16.93 -9.84 -17.18
CA ASP A 76 16.77 -10.52 -15.89
C ASP A 76 18.00 -10.35 -15.01
N ARG A 77 19.20 -10.48 -15.57
CA ARG A 77 20.47 -10.28 -14.87
C ARG A 77 20.60 -8.85 -14.35
N VAL A 78 20.33 -7.85 -15.19
CA VAL A 78 20.41 -6.43 -14.82
C VAL A 78 19.40 -6.09 -13.73
N VAL A 79 18.14 -6.53 -13.88
CA VAL A 79 17.10 -6.30 -12.86
C VAL A 79 17.48 -6.99 -11.54
N THR A 80 17.98 -8.22 -11.59
CA THR A 80 18.40 -8.96 -10.41
C THR A 80 19.60 -8.30 -9.72
N ASP A 81 20.60 -7.82 -10.47
CA ASP A 81 21.75 -7.09 -9.91
C ASP A 81 21.32 -5.76 -9.25
N VAL A 82 20.43 -5.01 -9.90
CA VAL A 82 19.86 -3.78 -9.31
C VAL A 82 19.05 -4.11 -8.05
N GLN A 83 18.21 -5.15 -8.08
CA GLN A 83 17.46 -5.62 -6.92
C GLN A 83 18.39 -6.01 -5.77
N ASN A 84 19.46 -6.74 -6.04
CA ASN A 84 20.44 -7.16 -5.03
C ASN A 84 21.17 -5.95 -4.43
N ARG A 85 21.60 -4.98 -5.25
CA ARG A 85 22.26 -3.76 -4.77
C ARG A 85 21.33 -2.89 -3.93
N VAL A 86 20.07 -2.75 -4.36
CA VAL A 86 19.04 -2.06 -3.56
C VAL A 86 18.78 -2.82 -2.27
N GLN A 87 18.69 -4.15 -2.32
CA GLN A 87 18.49 -5.01 -1.17
C GLN A 87 19.64 -4.88 -0.16
N ASP A 88 20.89 -4.84 -0.61
CA ASP A 88 22.06 -4.68 0.24
C ASP A 88 22.08 -3.29 0.90
N ALA A 89 21.81 -2.23 0.13
CA ALA A 89 21.71 -0.88 0.65
C ALA A 89 20.59 -0.74 1.70
N VAL A 90 19.44 -1.37 1.45
CA VAL A 90 18.32 -1.38 2.38
C VAL A 90 18.59 -2.28 3.60
N ASN A 91 19.26 -3.42 3.44
CA ASN A 91 19.66 -4.31 4.54
C ASN A 91 20.66 -3.62 5.48
N GLN A 92 21.65 -2.91 4.93
CA GLN A 92 22.59 -2.12 5.73
C GLN A 92 21.86 -1.01 6.49
N SER A 93 20.92 -0.33 5.84
CA SER A 93 20.07 0.67 6.48
C SER A 93 19.20 0.04 7.58
N ARG A 94 18.62 -1.13 7.34
CA ARG A 94 17.78 -1.89 8.28
C ARG A 94 18.53 -2.27 9.55
N VAL A 95 19.71 -2.89 9.44
CA VAL A 95 20.51 -3.29 10.61
C VAL A 95 20.86 -2.06 11.46
N GLN A 96 21.16 -0.94 10.81
CA GLN A 96 21.43 0.31 11.49
C GLN A 96 20.18 0.85 12.22
N PHE A 97 19.00 0.83 11.59
CA PHE A 97 17.74 1.26 12.21
C PHE A 97 17.24 0.32 13.32
N GLU A 98 17.34 -1.01 13.15
CA GLU A 98 16.95 -2.01 14.15
C GLU A 98 17.83 -1.91 15.42
N SER A 99 19.15 -1.72 15.25
CA SER A 99 20.07 -1.55 16.39
C SER A 99 19.81 -0.29 17.21
N LEU A 100 19.18 0.72 16.61
CA LEU A 100 18.78 1.95 17.26
C LEU A 100 17.45 1.78 18.03
N GLY A 101 16.50 1.00 17.49
CA GLY A 101 15.17 0.81 18.07
C GLY A 101 15.10 0.04 19.40
N GLU A 102 16.08 -0.82 19.72
CA GLU A 102 16.05 -1.66 20.93
C GLU A 102 16.22 -0.90 22.27
N ALA A 103 16.45 0.42 22.26
CA ALA A 103 16.61 1.24 23.46
C ALA A 103 15.31 1.91 23.95
N SER A 104 14.14 1.49 23.45
CA SER A 104 12.90 2.25 23.63
C SER A 104 12.25 2.12 25.01
N LYS A 105 12.00 3.27 25.66
CA LYS A 105 11.22 3.34 26.91
C LYS A 105 9.74 3.49 26.60
N HIS A 106 8.97 2.48 26.97
CA HIS A 106 7.51 2.48 26.86
C HIS A 106 6.91 3.51 27.83
N VAL A 107 5.96 4.28 27.33
CA VAL A 107 5.08 5.14 28.15
C VAL A 107 3.67 4.56 28.02
N THR A 108 2.92 4.53 29.11
CA THR A 108 1.53 4.05 29.08
C THR A 108 0.65 5.09 28.38
N ASP A 109 -0.27 4.64 27.52
CA ASP A 109 -1.26 5.51 26.87
C ASP A 109 -2.07 6.25 27.94
N PRO A 110 -2.11 7.59 27.94
CA PRO A 110 -2.86 8.35 28.93
C PRO A 110 -4.39 8.28 28.76
N LEU A 111 -4.91 7.74 27.66
CA LEU A 111 -6.32 7.83 27.30
C LEU A 111 -7.01 6.47 27.15
N LEU A 112 -6.39 5.45 26.52
CA LEU A 112 -7.08 4.18 26.20
C LEU A 112 -6.11 2.98 26.11
N ASN A 113 -6.43 1.85 26.78
CA ASN A 113 -5.64 0.61 26.70
C ASN A 113 -6.04 -0.23 25.47
N TYR A 114 -5.69 0.23 24.27
CA TYR A 114 -5.99 -0.46 23.01
C TYR A 114 -4.85 -1.38 22.57
N PRO A 115 -5.13 -2.55 21.95
CA PRO A 115 -4.10 -3.57 21.69
C PRO A 115 -2.98 -3.16 20.73
N ASN A 116 -3.22 -2.22 19.82
CA ASN A 116 -2.22 -1.70 18.87
C ASN A 116 -1.75 -0.28 19.22
N TYR A 117 -1.71 0.09 20.49
CA TYR A 117 -1.22 1.39 20.93
C TYR A 117 0.02 1.23 21.80
N THR A 118 1.19 1.39 21.18
CA THR A 118 2.46 1.38 21.89
C THR A 118 3.08 2.76 21.82
N TRP A 119 3.08 3.48 22.94
CA TRP A 119 3.72 4.79 23.05
C TRP A 119 5.16 4.68 23.53
N THR A 120 6.03 5.45 22.88
CA THR A 120 7.45 5.56 23.23
C THR A 120 7.81 7.03 23.34
N ASN A 121 8.79 7.37 24.17
CA ASN A 121 9.25 8.78 24.32
C ASN A 121 10.77 8.89 24.39
N ASP A 122 11.48 7.83 24.02
CA ASP A 122 12.93 7.86 23.97
C ASP A 122 13.42 8.65 22.74
N PRO A 123 14.60 9.29 22.82
CA PRO A 123 15.18 10.05 21.72
C PRO A 123 15.34 9.25 20.42
N VAL A 124 15.54 7.93 20.52
CA VAL A 124 15.81 7.11 19.34
C VAL A 124 14.53 6.91 18.55
N SER A 125 13.44 6.50 19.19
CA SER A 125 12.11 6.40 18.55
C SER A 125 11.66 7.73 17.95
N GLN A 126 11.93 8.86 18.63
CA GLN A 126 11.66 10.20 18.09
C GLN A 126 12.43 10.47 16.80
N VAL A 127 13.74 10.22 16.79
CA VAL A 127 14.57 10.40 15.58
C VAL A 127 14.10 9.46 14.47
N LEU A 128 13.86 8.18 14.77
CA LEU A 128 13.37 7.21 13.79
C LEU A 128 12.00 7.58 13.22
N ALA A 129 11.16 8.29 13.99
CA ALA A 129 9.90 8.87 13.52
C ALA A 129 10.06 10.19 12.74
N GLY A 130 11.28 10.64 12.49
CA GLY A 130 11.56 11.92 11.83
C GLY A 130 11.28 13.14 12.72
N LYS A 131 11.19 12.96 14.03
CA LYS A 131 10.94 14.01 15.02
C LYS A 131 12.22 14.43 15.73
N ALA A 132 12.27 15.67 16.22
CA ALA A 132 13.38 16.13 17.04
C ALA A 132 13.37 15.44 18.43
N PRO A 133 14.54 15.08 19.00
CA PRO A 133 14.62 14.62 20.37
C PRO A 133 13.95 15.59 21.35
N GLY A 134 13.11 15.06 22.26
CA GLY A 134 12.35 15.84 23.24
C GLY A 134 11.06 16.46 22.70
N SER A 135 10.68 16.23 21.43
CA SER A 135 9.45 16.78 20.83
C SER A 135 8.15 16.09 21.26
N GLY A 136 8.23 15.16 22.21
CA GLY A 136 7.09 14.42 22.75
C GLY A 136 6.99 12.98 22.21
N PRO A 137 5.98 12.24 22.67
CA PRO A 137 5.92 10.80 22.45
C PRO A 137 5.61 10.45 20.98
N VAL A 138 5.99 9.24 20.60
CA VAL A 138 5.74 8.61 19.30
C VAL A 138 4.78 7.46 19.52
N LEU A 139 3.74 7.38 18.68
CA LEU A 139 2.80 6.26 18.71
C LEU A 139 3.19 5.23 17.64
N HIS A 140 3.37 3.97 18.05
CA HIS A 140 3.54 2.83 17.14
C HIS A 140 2.27 1.98 17.15
N ARG A 141 1.69 1.76 15.97
CA ARG A 141 0.46 0.95 15.80
C ARG A 141 0.62 -0.29 14.95
N ALA A 142 1.68 -0.37 14.15
CA ALA A 142 2.00 -1.51 13.33
C ALA A 142 3.38 -2.04 13.72
N PRO A 143 3.55 -3.36 13.94
CA PRO A 143 4.84 -3.94 14.26
C PRO A 143 5.93 -3.58 13.24
N GLY A 144 7.06 -3.08 13.74
CA GLY A 144 8.21 -2.68 12.92
C GLY A 144 8.03 -1.38 12.13
N SER A 145 6.95 -0.61 12.38
CA SER A 145 6.83 0.78 11.94
C SER A 145 7.46 1.70 12.97
N TYR A 146 8.32 2.62 12.51
CA TYR A 146 8.89 3.70 13.28
C TYR A 146 8.23 5.05 13.01
N TYR A 147 7.15 5.11 12.23
CA TYR A 147 6.38 6.33 12.04
C TYR A 147 5.64 6.73 13.32
N ASP A 148 5.43 8.04 13.53
CA ASP A 148 4.47 8.54 14.52
C ASP A 148 3.05 8.36 13.95
N ALA A 149 2.44 7.25 14.31
CA ALA A 149 1.17 6.80 13.76
C ALA A 149 -0.01 7.72 14.21
N PRO A 150 -1.10 7.75 13.43
CA PRO A 150 -2.28 8.50 13.79
C PRO A 150 -2.90 8.01 15.10
N ARG A 151 -3.25 8.97 15.97
CA ARG A 151 -3.96 8.75 17.23
C ARG A 151 -5.44 8.46 16.96
N VAL A 152 -6.15 7.94 17.97
CA VAL A 152 -7.62 7.88 17.98
C VAL A 152 -8.15 9.31 17.79
N PRO A 153 -8.95 9.58 16.75
CA PRO A 153 -9.50 10.90 16.56
C PRO A 153 -10.64 11.17 17.56
N GLN A 154 -10.85 12.44 17.95
CA GLN A 154 -11.83 12.80 18.98
C GLN A 154 -13.26 12.39 18.59
N GLU A 155 -13.59 12.47 17.31
CA GLU A 155 -14.87 12.03 16.76
C GLU A 155 -15.10 10.51 16.94
N SER A 156 -14.05 9.68 16.88
CA SER A 156 -14.17 8.23 17.17
C SER A 156 -14.42 7.99 18.65
N VAL A 157 -13.71 8.70 19.54
CA VAL A 157 -13.94 8.63 20.99
C VAL A 157 -15.38 9.05 21.33
N ALA A 158 -15.89 10.09 20.68
CA ALA A 158 -17.25 10.56 20.89
C ALA A 158 -18.30 9.53 20.44
N ALA A 159 -18.07 8.85 19.31
CA ALA A 159 -18.92 7.76 18.84
C ALA A 159 -18.86 6.54 19.78
N GLU A 160 -17.67 6.15 20.23
CA GLU A 160 -17.49 4.98 21.13
C GLU A 160 -18.25 5.18 22.44
N ARG A 161 -18.22 6.39 23.01
CA ARG A 161 -19.00 6.74 24.21
C ARG A 161 -20.51 6.58 24.05
N GLN A 162 -21.00 6.54 22.81
CA GLN A 162 -22.41 6.30 22.47
C GLN A 162 -22.67 4.82 22.09
N GLY A 163 -21.69 3.93 22.31
CA GLY A 163 -21.75 2.53 21.90
C GLY A 163 -21.71 2.34 20.38
N LYS A 164 -21.10 3.29 19.65
CA LYS A 164 -20.99 3.26 18.18
C LYS A 164 -19.54 3.31 17.73
N ALA A 165 -19.23 2.63 16.63
CA ALA A 165 -17.94 2.74 15.97
C ALA A 165 -18.05 3.71 14.78
N LEU A 166 -17.17 4.70 14.75
CA LEU A 166 -17.06 5.63 13.63
C LEU A 166 -16.15 5.05 12.55
N PHE A 167 -16.59 5.11 11.29
CA PHE A 167 -15.78 4.67 10.16
C PHE A 167 -15.78 5.73 9.04
N GLY A 168 -14.60 5.96 8.49
CA GLY A 168 -14.36 6.75 7.29
C GLY A 168 -13.17 6.17 6.52
N ALA A 169 -12.76 6.86 5.46
CA ALA A 169 -11.51 6.51 4.78
C ALA A 169 -10.33 6.70 5.74
N GLY A 170 -9.38 5.76 5.74
CA GLY A 170 -8.24 5.79 6.64
C GLY A 170 -8.49 5.19 8.02
N THR A 171 -9.71 4.75 8.34
CA THR A 171 -9.98 4.11 9.64
C THR A 171 -9.21 2.79 9.76
N PRO A 172 -8.47 2.57 10.85
CA PRO A 172 -7.80 1.31 11.11
C PRO A 172 -8.80 0.26 11.58
N ILE A 173 -8.73 -0.93 10.99
CA ILE A 173 -9.68 -2.01 11.24
C ILE A 173 -8.97 -3.34 11.53
N TYR A 174 -9.55 -4.10 12.44
CA TYR A 174 -9.23 -5.50 12.63
C TYR A 174 -10.21 -6.36 11.85
N LEU A 175 -9.68 -7.33 11.10
CA LEU A 175 -10.46 -8.37 10.44
C LEU A 175 -10.08 -9.73 10.99
N GLY A 176 -11.05 -10.46 11.52
CA GLY A 176 -10.78 -11.70 12.26
C GLY A 176 -9.87 -11.45 13.47
N LYS A 177 -8.89 -12.31 13.70
CA LYS A 177 -8.04 -12.29 14.91
C LYS A 177 -6.70 -11.58 14.76
N HIS A 178 -6.17 -11.44 13.54
CA HIS A 178 -4.76 -11.09 13.33
C HIS A 178 -4.51 -10.03 12.26
N SER A 179 -5.50 -9.68 11.43
CA SER A 179 -5.30 -8.71 10.34
C SER A 179 -5.61 -7.30 10.82
N LEU A 180 -4.58 -6.45 10.93
CA LEU A 180 -4.74 -5.00 11.05
C LEU A 180 -4.57 -4.39 9.65
N CYS A 181 -5.61 -3.74 9.15
CA CYS A 181 -5.64 -3.07 7.86
C CYS A 181 -6.25 -1.68 7.98
N THR A 182 -6.34 -0.98 6.86
CA THR A 182 -6.96 0.34 6.77
C THR A 182 -8.18 0.28 5.83
N LEU A 183 -9.24 1.02 6.14
CA LEU A 183 -10.36 1.22 5.23
C LEU A 183 -10.02 2.20 4.11
N THR A 184 -10.34 1.82 2.89
CA THR A 184 -10.23 2.64 1.69
C THR A 184 -11.28 3.74 1.70
N ALA A 185 -12.55 3.34 1.82
CA ALA A 185 -13.70 4.23 1.71
C ALA A 185 -14.89 3.61 2.43
N VAL A 186 -15.86 4.45 2.78
CA VAL A 186 -17.13 4.04 3.34
C VAL A 186 -18.28 4.71 2.58
N GLY A 187 -19.46 4.12 2.63
CA GLY A 187 -20.59 4.58 1.85
C GLY A 187 -21.83 3.74 2.04
N THR A 188 -22.75 3.86 1.09
CA THR A 188 -23.92 3.01 0.96
C THR A 188 -23.95 2.34 -0.39
N ASP A 189 -24.52 1.14 -0.47
CA ASP A 189 -24.78 0.49 -1.75
C ASP A 189 -26.17 0.84 -2.31
N ALA A 190 -26.51 0.31 -3.48
CA ALA A 190 -27.79 0.57 -4.15
C ALA A 190 -29.03 0.15 -3.36
N GLN A 191 -28.87 -0.72 -2.34
CA GLN A 191 -29.93 -1.15 -1.44
C GLN A 191 -29.95 -0.34 -0.13
N GLY A 192 -29.06 0.64 0.03
CA GLY A 192 -28.97 1.47 1.22
C GLY A 192 -28.24 0.81 2.39
N ARG A 193 -27.56 -0.32 2.19
CA ARG A 193 -26.73 -0.95 3.22
C ARG A 193 -25.47 -0.11 3.44
N LYS A 194 -25.02 0.01 4.69
CA LYS A 194 -23.75 0.68 5.02
C LYS A 194 -22.60 -0.24 4.62
N VAL A 195 -21.68 0.27 3.82
CA VAL A 195 -20.60 -0.51 3.21
C VAL A 195 -19.24 0.14 3.47
N GLY A 196 -18.24 -0.69 3.76
CA GLY A 196 -16.83 -0.32 3.77
C GLY A 196 -16.06 -1.08 2.70
N LEU A 197 -15.04 -0.44 2.15
CA LEU A 197 -14.10 -1.04 1.21
C LEU A 197 -12.71 -1.09 1.83
N THR A 198 -12.00 -2.20 1.63
CA THR A 198 -10.57 -2.38 1.91
C THR A 198 -9.95 -3.26 0.83
N VAL A 199 -8.67 -3.61 0.91
CA VAL A 199 -8.04 -4.50 -0.09
C VAL A 199 -8.39 -5.97 0.15
N GLY A 200 -8.40 -6.77 -0.92
CA GLY A 200 -8.88 -8.16 -0.91
C GLY A 200 -8.18 -9.06 0.12
N HIS A 201 -6.85 -8.99 0.24
CA HIS A 201 -6.11 -9.85 1.18
C HIS A 201 -6.27 -9.48 2.65
N CYS A 202 -6.94 -8.37 2.99
CA CYS A 202 -7.17 -7.99 4.38
C CYS A 202 -8.19 -8.87 5.09
N GLY A 203 -9.13 -9.45 4.36
CA GLY A 203 -10.20 -10.22 4.98
C GLY A 203 -10.83 -11.25 4.05
N THR A 204 -11.24 -12.35 4.66
CA THR A 204 -11.99 -13.43 4.03
C THR A 204 -13.46 -13.30 4.39
N VAL A 205 -14.36 -13.68 3.47
CA VAL A 205 -15.81 -13.69 3.70
C VAL A 205 -16.17 -14.40 5.02
N GLY A 206 -17.07 -13.79 5.79
CA GLY A 206 -17.53 -14.26 7.10
C GLY A 206 -16.72 -13.74 8.29
N GLN A 207 -15.57 -13.09 8.07
CA GLN A 207 -14.81 -12.50 9.17
C GLN A 207 -15.49 -11.26 9.73
N GLU A 208 -15.57 -11.19 11.07
CA GLU A 208 -15.97 -9.99 11.79
C GLU A 208 -14.96 -8.86 11.55
N VAL A 209 -15.48 -7.65 11.45
CA VAL A 209 -14.71 -6.41 11.37
C VAL A 209 -14.92 -5.59 12.63
N ARG A 210 -13.82 -5.15 13.24
CA ARG A 210 -13.81 -4.29 14.43
C ARG A 210 -13.02 -3.03 14.14
N SER A 211 -13.43 -1.90 14.71
CA SER A 211 -12.59 -0.70 14.69
C SER A 211 -11.40 -0.89 15.62
N ALA A 212 -10.19 -0.53 15.16
CA ALA A 212 -9.01 -0.47 16.02
C ALA A 212 -8.94 0.83 16.84
N ASP A 213 -9.92 1.71 16.67
CA ASP A 213 -10.06 3.02 17.35
C ASP A 213 -11.34 3.12 18.19
N ALA A 214 -12.08 2.01 18.33
CA ALA A 214 -13.29 1.89 19.15
C ALA A 214 -13.50 0.44 19.60
N VAL A 215 -12.48 -0.17 20.20
CA VAL A 215 -12.44 -1.63 20.45
C VAL A 215 -13.53 -2.11 21.41
N THR A 216 -14.05 -1.23 22.27
CA THR A 216 -15.08 -1.59 23.26
C THR A 216 -16.47 -1.78 22.64
N VAL A 217 -16.69 -1.28 21.41
CA VAL A 217 -17.94 -1.45 20.65
C VAL A 217 -18.12 -2.91 20.17
N GLY A 218 -17.02 -3.66 20.06
CA GLY A 218 -17.03 -5.01 19.51
C GLY A 218 -17.15 -5.06 17.98
N PRO A 219 -17.63 -6.18 17.40
CA PRO A 219 -17.86 -6.31 15.96
C PRO A 219 -18.83 -5.24 15.45
N ALA A 220 -18.45 -4.56 14.37
CA ALA A 220 -19.22 -3.48 13.77
C ALA A 220 -19.56 -3.74 12.28
N GLY A 221 -19.11 -4.87 11.75
CA GLY A 221 -19.45 -5.34 10.40
C GLY A 221 -18.89 -6.73 10.12
N THR A 222 -19.12 -7.20 8.90
CA THR A 222 -18.66 -8.51 8.41
C THR A 222 -18.14 -8.39 6.99
N VAL A 223 -17.06 -9.09 6.65
CA VAL A 223 -16.60 -9.21 5.26
C VAL A 223 -17.59 -10.09 4.50
N VAL A 224 -18.16 -9.57 3.42
CA VAL A 224 -19.23 -10.26 2.65
C VAL A 224 -18.83 -10.59 1.22
N ARG A 225 -17.83 -9.90 0.68
CA ARG A 225 -17.23 -10.17 -0.65
C ARG A 225 -15.73 -9.86 -0.62
N GLY A 226 -14.97 -10.47 -1.53
CA GLY A 226 -13.53 -10.27 -1.66
C GLY A 226 -12.73 -11.52 -1.31
N GLY A 227 -11.52 -11.33 -0.80
CA GLY A 227 -10.57 -12.40 -0.47
C GLY A 227 -9.28 -12.32 -1.30
N SER A 228 -8.39 -13.28 -1.06
CA SER A 228 -7.08 -13.34 -1.72
C SER A 228 -7.21 -13.40 -3.24
N GLY A 229 -6.60 -12.44 -3.94
CA GLY A 229 -6.65 -12.30 -5.40
C GLY A 229 -7.71 -11.33 -5.93
N ALA A 230 -8.63 -10.84 -5.09
CA ALA A 230 -9.52 -9.73 -5.44
C ALA A 230 -8.83 -8.38 -5.15
N PRO A 231 -9.09 -7.32 -5.94
CA PRO A 231 -8.52 -6.01 -5.65
C PRO A 231 -9.15 -5.31 -4.44
N PHE A 232 -10.27 -5.83 -3.92
CA PHE A 232 -10.97 -5.29 -2.77
C PHE A 232 -11.66 -6.39 -1.94
N SER A 233 -11.98 -6.04 -0.70
CA SER A 233 -12.95 -6.72 0.15
C SER A 233 -14.04 -5.74 0.56
N VAL A 234 -15.28 -6.24 0.59
CA VAL A 234 -16.50 -5.49 0.93
C VAL A 234 -16.92 -5.88 2.34
N ILE A 235 -17.17 -4.87 3.15
CA ILE A 235 -17.62 -5.00 4.52
C ILE A 235 -19.05 -4.48 4.59
N GLU A 236 -19.98 -5.31 5.06
CA GLU A 236 -21.31 -4.84 5.44
C GLU A 236 -21.28 -4.41 6.91
N PHE A 237 -21.61 -3.16 7.17
CA PHE A 237 -21.60 -2.61 8.54
C PHE A 237 -22.93 -2.82 9.26
N GLY A 238 -22.84 -3.09 10.55
CA GLY A 238 -23.98 -3.26 11.45
C GLY A 238 -24.63 -1.96 11.92
N SER A 239 -25.66 -2.09 12.75
CA SER A 239 -26.42 -0.97 13.31
C SER A 239 -25.65 -0.13 14.34
N ASN A 240 -24.53 -0.64 14.85
CA ASN A 240 -23.59 0.05 15.74
C ASN A 240 -22.54 0.90 14.99
N THR A 241 -22.67 1.05 13.67
CA THR A 241 -21.73 1.84 12.86
C THR A 241 -22.28 3.23 12.52
N VAL A 242 -21.43 4.25 12.66
CA VAL A 242 -21.64 5.61 12.13
C VAL A 242 -20.61 5.85 11.02
N LEU A 243 -21.05 6.39 9.88
CA LEU A 243 -20.16 6.75 8.78
C LEU A 243 -19.79 8.23 8.87
N THR A 244 -18.56 8.55 8.49
CA THR A 244 -18.08 9.93 8.33
C THR A 244 -17.35 10.07 7.01
N ASP A 245 -17.44 11.25 6.41
CA ASP A 245 -16.65 11.61 5.23
C ASP A 245 -15.31 12.25 5.62
N ASN A 246 -15.09 12.51 6.91
CA ASN A 246 -13.85 13.04 7.46
C ASN A 246 -13.48 12.22 8.70
N TYR A 247 -12.44 11.39 8.57
CA TYR A 247 -11.93 10.59 9.67
C TYR A 247 -10.48 10.99 9.94
N ASN A 248 -10.18 11.55 11.11
CA ASN A 248 -8.82 11.94 11.48
C ASN A 248 -8.15 12.90 10.47
N GLY A 249 -8.95 13.81 9.89
CA GLY A 249 -8.51 14.75 8.86
C GLY A 249 -8.48 14.20 7.44
N VAL A 250 -8.80 12.92 7.23
CA VAL A 250 -8.95 12.32 5.89
C VAL A 250 -10.35 12.62 5.37
N LYS A 251 -10.47 13.74 4.64
CA LYS A 251 -11.72 14.13 3.97
C LYS A 251 -11.87 13.42 2.62
N VAL A 252 -13.04 12.82 2.38
CA VAL A 252 -13.41 12.21 1.10
C VAL A 252 -14.65 12.91 0.53
N ASP A 253 -14.47 13.54 -0.64
CA ASP A 253 -15.54 14.18 -1.39
C ASP A 253 -16.02 13.30 -2.58
N GLY A 254 -15.31 12.20 -2.85
CA GLY A 254 -15.70 11.23 -3.86
C GLY A 254 -14.69 10.10 -4.05
N VAL A 255 -15.09 9.09 -4.81
CA VAL A 255 -14.26 7.97 -5.23
C VAL A 255 -14.32 7.78 -6.74
N GLY A 256 -13.22 7.35 -7.34
CA GLY A 256 -13.13 7.09 -8.77
C GLY A 256 -11.81 7.57 -9.38
N GLY A 257 -11.63 7.25 -10.65
CA GLY A 257 -10.42 7.51 -11.41
C GLY A 257 -9.29 6.52 -11.12
N ALA A 258 -8.13 6.86 -11.67
CA ALA A 258 -6.87 6.18 -11.48
C ALA A 258 -5.73 7.20 -11.36
N ALA A 259 -4.67 6.83 -10.64
CA ALA A 259 -3.42 7.56 -10.67
C ALA A 259 -2.70 7.32 -12.01
N THR A 260 -2.22 8.39 -12.63
CA THR A 260 -1.45 8.38 -13.88
C THR A 260 0.02 8.65 -13.60
N THR A 261 0.90 8.23 -14.51
CA THR A 261 2.34 8.47 -14.37
C THR A 261 2.64 9.95 -14.19
N GLY A 262 3.44 10.28 -13.18
CA GLY A 262 3.81 11.66 -12.83
C GLY A 262 2.88 12.34 -11.82
N ASP A 263 1.70 11.77 -11.52
CA ASP A 263 0.83 12.32 -10.49
C ASP A 263 1.50 12.29 -9.11
N ARG A 264 1.27 13.33 -8.33
CA ARG A 264 1.53 13.29 -6.89
C ARG A 264 0.29 12.78 -6.18
N VAL A 265 0.40 11.61 -5.56
CA VAL A 265 -0.65 11.00 -4.74
C VAL A 265 -0.22 10.94 -3.28
N CYS A 266 -1.20 10.94 -2.38
CA CYS A 266 -0.99 10.74 -0.96
C CYS A 266 -1.78 9.53 -0.49
N LYS A 267 -1.35 8.88 0.59
CA LYS A 267 -2.12 7.82 1.25
C LYS A 267 -2.17 8.05 2.74
N PHE A 268 -3.23 7.59 3.38
CA PHE A 268 -3.35 7.59 4.83
C PHE A 268 -3.61 6.18 5.35
N GLY A 269 -2.66 5.61 6.09
CA GLY A 269 -2.77 4.28 6.65
C GLY A 269 -2.35 4.21 8.10
N VAL A 270 -2.77 3.16 8.80
CA VAL A 270 -2.50 2.98 10.24
C VAL A 270 -1.02 2.87 10.57
N ALA A 271 -0.19 2.37 9.66
CA ALA A 271 1.20 2.06 9.94
C ALA A 271 2.10 3.27 9.74
N THR A 272 1.91 4.01 8.65
CA THR A 272 2.81 5.11 8.25
C THR A 272 2.12 6.47 8.16
N GLY A 273 0.82 6.54 8.46
CA GLY A 273 0.06 7.79 8.46
C GLY A 273 -0.05 8.41 7.07
N TRP A 274 -0.07 9.75 7.03
CA TRP A 274 -0.14 10.53 5.79
C TRP A 274 1.22 10.60 5.11
N THR A 275 1.35 9.96 3.94
CA THR A 275 2.59 10.01 3.15
C THR A 275 2.25 10.28 1.69
N CYS A 276 3.09 11.02 0.99
CA CYS A 276 2.89 11.31 -0.43
C CYS A 276 4.10 10.91 -1.25
N GLY A 277 3.86 10.59 -2.51
CA GLY A 277 4.90 10.27 -3.48
C GLY A 277 4.39 10.46 -4.89
N TYR A 278 5.30 10.35 -5.85
CA TYR A 278 4.94 10.38 -7.26
C TYR A 278 4.58 8.98 -7.75
N THR A 279 3.56 8.91 -8.59
CA THR A 279 3.21 7.73 -9.36
C THR A 279 4.26 7.53 -10.44
N LEU A 280 5.00 6.43 -10.35
CA LEU A 280 6.03 6.03 -11.32
C LEU A 280 5.40 5.45 -12.58
N LEU A 281 4.39 4.61 -12.38
CA LEU A 281 3.67 3.92 -13.44
C LEU A 281 2.19 3.92 -13.08
N GLY A 282 1.33 4.42 -13.98
CA GLY A 282 -0.11 4.44 -13.78
C GLY A 282 -0.84 3.76 -14.94
N SER A 283 -1.90 3.03 -14.63
CA SER A 283 -2.82 2.44 -15.59
C SER A 283 -4.24 2.48 -15.05
N GLY A 284 -5.24 2.15 -15.89
CA GLY A 284 -6.63 2.02 -15.43
C GLY A 284 -6.91 0.81 -14.52
N LEU A 285 -5.91 -0.05 -14.27
CA LEU A 285 -6.04 -1.23 -13.40
C LEU A 285 -5.35 -1.03 -12.06
N GLN A 286 -4.13 -0.51 -12.11
CA GLN A 286 -3.25 -0.32 -10.97
C GLN A 286 -2.23 0.79 -11.22
N SER A 287 -1.63 1.27 -10.15
CA SER A 287 -0.54 2.23 -10.18
C SER A 287 0.57 1.82 -9.22
N THR A 288 1.79 2.21 -9.54
CA THR A 288 2.98 2.05 -8.71
C THR A 288 3.49 3.44 -8.35
N SER A 289 3.67 3.73 -7.06
CA SER A 289 4.10 5.04 -6.58
C SER A 289 5.19 4.95 -5.51
N HIS A 290 5.94 6.05 -5.35
CA HIS A 290 6.95 6.20 -4.28
C HIS A 290 6.38 6.78 -2.98
N MET A 291 5.08 6.62 -2.71
CA MET A 291 4.56 6.93 -1.38
C MET A 291 5.00 5.83 -0.40
N ALA A 292 5.32 6.19 0.84
CA ALA A 292 5.71 5.23 1.84
C ALA A 292 4.52 4.37 2.29
N ALA A 293 4.69 3.05 2.34
CA ALA A 293 3.74 2.13 2.96
C ALA A 293 4.44 0.90 3.53
N MET A 294 3.78 0.23 4.46
CA MET A 294 4.17 -1.09 4.98
C MET A 294 2.96 -1.89 5.46
N GLN A 295 3.20 -3.04 6.10
CA GLN A 295 2.14 -3.85 6.69
C GLN A 295 1.27 -3.01 7.65
N GLY A 296 -0.05 -3.09 7.48
CA GLY A 296 -1.04 -2.24 8.15
C GLY A 296 -1.67 -1.20 7.22
N ASP A 297 -0.89 -0.65 6.28
CA ASP A 297 -1.40 0.30 5.29
C ASP A 297 -2.17 -0.39 4.15
N SER A 298 -2.20 -1.72 4.11
CA SER A 298 -3.07 -2.50 3.23
C SER A 298 -4.51 -1.98 3.29
N GLY A 299 -5.07 -1.64 2.14
CA GLY A 299 -6.41 -1.07 2.02
C GLY A 299 -6.51 0.44 2.28
N ALA A 300 -5.41 1.13 2.61
CA ALA A 300 -5.41 2.57 2.77
C ALA A 300 -5.89 3.29 1.50
N PRO A 301 -6.64 4.41 1.64
CA PRO A 301 -7.02 5.25 0.51
C PRO A 301 -5.79 5.88 -0.12
N VAL A 302 -5.71 5.78 -1.44
CA VAL A 302 -4.81 6.61 -2.26
C VAL A 302 -5.61 7.81 -2.75
N MET A 303 -5.13 8.99 -2.38
CA MET A 303 -5.81 10.26 -2.51
C MET A 303 -5.14 11.14 -3.57
N ARG A 304 -5.97 11.78 -4.39
CA ARG A 304 -5.62 12.99 -5.17
C ARG A 304 -6.53 14.11 -4.70
N GLY A 305 -6.02 15.02 -3.87
CA GLY A 305 -6.86 15.95 -3.12
C GLY A 305 -7.76 15.18 -2.13
N ASN A 306 -9.05 15.49 -2.12
CA ASN A 306 -10.05 14.77 -1.30
C ASN A 306 -10.75 13.64 -2.07
N HIS A 307 -10.18 13.18 -3.19
CA HIS A 307 -10.76 12.11 -4.00
C HIS A 307 -9.95 10.82 -3.86
N VAL A 308 -10.63 9.71 -3.57
CA VAL A 308 -10.00 8.38 -3.50
C VAL A 308 -9.84 7.84 -4.93
N VAL A 309 -8.59 7.77 -5.39
CA VAL A 309 -8.20 7.31 -6.74
C VAL A 309 -7.60 5.91 -6.75
N GLY A 310 -7.38 5.30 -5.59
CA GLY A 310 -6.92 3.93 -5.50
C GLY A 310 -6.90 3.35 -4.10
N VAL A 311 -6.49 2.08 -4.05
CA VAL A 311 -6.45 1.25 -2.84
C VAL A 311 -5.05 0.67 -2.70
N VAL A 312 -4.39 0.91 -1.57
CA VAL A 312 -3.07 0.33 -1.30
C VAL A 312 -3.18 -1.19 -1.25
N ASP A 313 -2.38 -1.86 -2.08
CA ASP A 313 -2.25 -3.31 -2.08
C ASP A 313 -1.04 -3.75 -1.26
N GLY A 314 0.15 -3.36 -1.72
CA GLY A 314 1.39 -3.70 -1.05
C GLY A 314 2.61 -3.23 -1.81
N GLY A 315 3.73 -3.89 -1.57
CA GLY A 315 4.97 -3.65 -2.31
C GLY A 315 4.94 -4.20 -3.72
N LEU A 316 5.67 -3.55 -4.63
CA LEU A 316 5.92 -4.10 -5.97
C LEU A 316 6.59 -5.48 -5.92
N TRP A 317 7.41 -5.74 -4.90
CA TRP A 317 8.04 -7.03 -4.67
C TRP A 317 7.62 -7.59 -3.31
N ALA A 318 7.43 -8.90 -3.24
CA ALA A 318 7.06 -9.63 -2.03
C ALA A 318 8.25 -9.78 -1.04
N ASN A 319 8.87 -8.66 -0.66
CA ASN A 319 10.04 -8.64 0.21
C ASN A 319 9.86 -7.69 1.40
N PRO A 320 9.46 -8.20 2.58
CA PRO A 320 9.17 -7.36 3.75
C PRO A 320 10.37 -6.60 4.31
N ALA A 321 11.60 -6.89 3.88
CA ALA A 321 12.78 -6.12 4.26
C ALA A 321 12.83 -4.74 3.57
N LEU A 322 12.13 -4.56 2.45
CA LEU A 322 12.18 -3.34 1.64
C LEU A 322 11.07 -2.32 1.96
N VAL A 323 10.21 -2.60 2.95
CA VAL A 323 9.08 -1.72 3.28
C VAL A 323 9.55 -0.39 3.87
N SER A 324 8.67 0.62 3.83
CA SER A 324 8.96 1.90 4.48
C SER A 324 8.66 1.81 5.98
N ARG A 325 9.70 1.62 6.78
CA ARG A 325 9.63 1.55 8.25
C ARG A 325 9.81 2.90 8.92
N SER A 326 10.52 3.82 8.30
CA SER A 326 10.78 5.16 8.83
C SER A 326 10.67 6.21 7.74
N PRO A 327 10.15 7.42 8.05
CA PRO A 327 10.20 8.55 7.14
C PRO A 327 11.64 8.95 6.76
N LEU A 328 12.65 8.59 7.59
CA LEU A 328 14.06 8.85 7.30
C LEU A 328 14.61 8.04 6.14
N GLN A 329 13.94 6.95 5.73
CA GLN A 329 14.32 6.20 4.52
C GLN A 329 14.15 7.04 3.24
N GLY A 330 13.35 8.13 3.29
CA GLY A 330 13.08 8.95 2.12
C GLY A 330 12.49 8.09 1.01
N VAL A 331 13.12 8.08 -0.17
CA VAL A 331 12.71 7.27 -1.33
C VAL A 331 13.30 5.85 -1.34
N PHE A 332 14.14 5.50 -0.36
CA PHE A 332 14.81 4.20 -0.28
C PHE A 332 13.92 3.16 0.41
N HIS A 333 12.79 2.87 -0.24
CA HIS A 333 11.88 1.78 0.08
C HIS A 333 11.28 1.23 -1.22
N MET A 334 10.72 0.03 -1.17
CA MET A 334 9.98 -0.56 -2.30
C MET A 334 8.89 0.41 -2.79
N PRO A 335 8.72 0.55 -4.12
CA PRO A 335 7.53 1.20 -4.65
C PRO A 335 6.25 0.48 -4.22
N VAL A 336 5.19 1.23 -4.01
CA VAL A 336 3.89 0.75 -3.53
C VAL A 336 2.95 0.58 -4.70
N VAL A 337 2.37 -0.62 -4.82
CA VAL A 337 1.32 -0.95 -5.77
C VAL A 337 -0.04 -0.61 -5.16
N SER A 338 -0.92 -0.07 -5.98
CA SER A 338 -2.29 0.25 -5.60
C SER A 338 -3.25 -0.04 -6.74
N PHE A 339 -4.40 -0.65 -6.45
CA PHE A 339 -5.45 -0.85 -7.44
C PHE A 339 -6.15 0.48 -7.74
N ALA A 340 -6.44 0.74 -9.02
CA ALA A 340 -7.17 1.92 -9.43
C ALA A 340 -8.61 1.87 -8.92
N MET A 341 -9.15 3.00 -8.45
CA MET A 341 -10.50 3.03 -7.88
C MET A 341 -11.57 2.72 -8.92
N ASP A 342 -11.39 3.13 -10.18
CA ASP A 342 -12.29 2.74 -11.28
C ASP A 342 -12.32 1.22 -11.49
N ASN A 343 -11.19 0.54 -11.34
CA ASN A 343 -11.13 -0.91 -11.44
C ASN A 343 -11.91 -1.58 -10.30
N VAL A 344 -11.78 -1.05 -9.08
CA VAL A 344 -12.53 -1.51 -7.90
C VAL A 344 -14.03 -1.30 -8.10
N ILE A 345 -14.48 -0.10 -8.49
CA ILE A 345 -15.90 0.21 -8.70
C ILE A 345 -16.49 -0.66 -9.81
N ARG A 346 -15.76 -0.83 -10.93
CA ARG A 346 -16.19 -1.68 -12.04
C ARG A 346 -16.41 -3.12 -11.58
N GLN A 347 -15.45 -3.71 -10.86
CA GLN A 347 -15.56 -5.08 -10.37
C GLN A 347 -16.62 -5.23 -9.27
N LEU A 348 -16.81 -4.21 -8.45
CA LEU A 348 -17.87 -4.18 -7.44
C LEU A 348 -19.27 -4.29 -8.08
N ASN A 349 -19.43 -3.66 -9.24
CA ASN A 349 -20.64 -3.62 -10.06
C ASN A 349 -20.75 -4.77 -11.10
N GLN A 350 -19.81 -5.72 -11.09
CA GLN A 350 -19.94 -6.94 -11.90
C GLN A 350 -20.80 -7.97 -11.18
N GLY A 351 -21.72 -8.60 -11.92
CA GLY A 351 -22.57 -9.68 -11.42
C GLY A 351 -23.94 -9.22 -10.92
N ASP A 352 -24.40 -9.84 -9.83
CA ASP A 352 -25.74 -9.64 -9.27
C ASP A 352 -25.91 -8.23 -8.69
N ALA A 353 -26.91 -7.49 -9.18
CA ALA A 353 -27.27 -6.16 -8.70
C ALA A 353 -27.73 -6.13 -7.23
N THR A 354 -28.03 -7.29 -6.65
CA THR A 354 -28.41 -7.42 -5.25
C THR A 354 -27.21 -7.69 -4.31
N ALA A 355 -26.03 -7.96 -4.86
CA ALA A 355 -24.82 -8.21 -4.08
C ALA A 355 -24.44 -6.99 -3.21
N VAL A 356 -23.95 -7.22 -1.99
CA VAL A 356 -23.50 -6.13 -1.11
C VAL A 356 -22.42 -5.31 -1.78
N GLY A 357 -22.55 -3.99 -1.72
CA GLY A 357 -21.63 -3.04 -2.35
C GLY A 357 -21.94 -2.73 -3.81
N TYR A 358 -22.82 -3.47 -4.50
CA TYR A 358 -23.26 -3.08 -5.84
C TYR A 358 -23.88 -1.67 -5.83
N GLY A 359 -23.47 -0.80 -6.76
CA GLY A 359 -23.89 0.60 -6.80
C GLY A 359 -23.37 1.44 -5.64
N PHE A 360 -22.18 1.12 -5.12
CA PHE A 360 -21.53 1.87 -4.05
C PHE A 360 -21.49 3.38 -4.34
N THR A 361 -21.98 4.14 -3.37
CA THR A 361 -21.93 5.59 -3.32
C THR A 361 -21.15 5.99 -2.07
N PRO A 362 -20.05 6.76 -2.18
CA PRO A 362 -19.27 7.17 -1.01
C PRO A 362 -20.14 8.00 -0.06
N TYR A 363 -19.88 7.87 1.24
CA TYR A 363 -20.51 8.72 2.23
C TYR A 363 -19.91 10.12 2.13
N VAL A 364 -20.75 11.10 1.82
CA VAL A 364 -20.40 12.52 1.76
C VAL A 364 -21.46 13.27 2.58
N GLN A 365 -21.02 13.99 3.61
CA GLN A 365 -21.89 14.79 4.46
C GLN A 365 -22.30 16.04 3.66
N LYS A 366 -23.60 16.18 3.43
CA LYS A 366 -24.20 17.30 2.69
C LYS A 366 -24.25 18.58 3.50
#